data_AF-N0CQG7-F1
#
_entry.id   AF-N0CQG7-F1
#
_cell.length_a   1.000
_cell.length_b   1.000
_cell.length_c   1.000
_cell.angle_alpha   90.00
_cell.angle_beta   90.00
_cell.angle_gamma   90.00
#
_symmetry.space_group_name_H-M   'P 1'
#
loop_
_entity.id
_entity.type
_entity.pdbx_description
1 polymer ?
#
loop_
_entity_poly.entity_id
_entity_poly.type
_entity_poly.pdbx_seq_one_letter_code
_entity_poly.pdbx_strand_id
1 'polypeptide(L)'
;MSDTTMYQVVVNDEEQHALWPARTAPPAGWRVEGFRGSEEECTAHVDRVWPDIRPLSLRRRLAERADGLAPAARSAASPAVGG
;
A
#
# COMPACT_ATOMS: atom_id res chain seq x y z
N MET A 1 -21.83 -6.82 -23.01
CA MET A 1 -21.59 -8.25 -22.69
C MET A 1 -20.22 -8.29 -22.05
N SER A 2 -20.15 -8.18 -20.72
CA SER A 2 -18.87 -8.34 -20.01
C SER A 2 -18.46 -9.80 -20.16
N ASP A 3 -17.22 -10.00 -20.57
CA ASP A 3 -16.62 -11.29 -20.85
C ASP A 3 -16.80 -12.21 -19.62
N THR A 4 -17.29 -13.44 -19.81
CA THR A 4 -17.46 -14.47 -18.76
C THR A 4 -16.11 -14.98 -18.23
N THR A 5 -15.05 -14.17 -18.30
CA THR A 5 -13.75 -14.52 -17.77
C THR A 5 -13.73 -14.25 -16.28
N MET A 6 -13.54 -15.33 -15.52
CA MET A 6 -13.29 -15.26 -14.09
C MET A 6 -11.85 -14.84 -13.84
N TYR A 7 -11.69 -13.84 -12.98
CA TYR A 7 -10.41 -13.37 -12.47
C TYR A 7 -10.24 -13.76 -11.00
N GLN A 8 -9.01 -13.70 -10.54
CA GLN A 8 -8.62 -13.87 -9.15
C GLN A 8 -7.63 -12.78 -8.77
N VAL A 9 -7.66 -12.37 -7.51
CA VAL A 9 -6.68 -11.42 -6.99
C VAL A 9 -5.45 -12.19 -6.53
N VAL A 10 -4.29 -11.73 -6.99
CA VAL A 10 -2.97 -12.27 -6.62
C VAL A 10 -2.14 -11.17 -5.99
N VAL A 11 -1.26 -11.55 -5.08
CA VAL A 11 -0.35 -10.65 -4.38
C VAL A 11 1.08 -11.17 -4.52
N ASN A 12 2.05 -10.28 -4.68
CA ASN A 12 3.47 -10.64 -4.72
C ASN A 12 4.17 -10.38 -3.36
N ASP A 13 5.46 -10.68 -3.31
CA ASP A 13 6.29 -10.46 -2.11
C ASP A 13 6.48 -8.97 -1.75
N GLU A 14 6.18 -8.06 -2.67
CA GLU A 14 6.18 -6.61 -2.45
C GLU A 14 4.81 -6.06 -2.00
N GLU A 15 3.86 -6.95 -1.66
CA GLU A 15 2.48 -6.60 -1.28
C GLU A 15 1.71 -5.85 -2.38
N GLN A 16 2.06 -6.08 -3.64
CA GLN A 16 1.33 -5.53 -4.78
C GLN A 16 0.22 -6.47 -5.20
N HIS A 17 -0.99 -5.94 -5.36
CA HIS A 17 -2.14 -6.70 -5.84
C HIS A 17 -2.30 -6.56 -7.36
N ALA A 18 -2.64 -7.67 -8.02
CA ALA A 18 -2.97 -7.69 -9.43
C ALA A 18 -4.14 -8.64 -9.71
N LEU A 19 -4.88 -8.37 -10.79
CA LEU A 19 -5.88 -9.30 -11.32
C LEU A 19 -5.18 -10.32 -12.22
N TRP A 20 -5.52 -11.60 -12.03
CA TRP A 20 -5.00 -12.70 -12.83
C TRP A 20 -6.14 -13.61 -13.31
N PRO A 21 -6.08 -14.20 -14.52
CA PRO A 21 -7.11 -15.14 -14.97
C PRO A 21 -7.23 -16.34 -14.02
N ALA A 22 -8.44 -16.63 -13.50
CA ALA A 22 -8.65 -17.70 -12.53
C ALA A 22 -8.43 -19.12 -13.10
N ARG A 23 -8.39 -19.23 -14.44
CA ARG A 23 -8.14 -20.46 -15.20
C ARG A 23 -6.67 -20.85 -15.29
N THR A 24 -5.74 -20.01 -14.86
CA THR A 24 -4.29 -20.28 -14.90
C THR A 24 -3.66 -20.08 -13.53
N ALA A 25 -2.61 -20.85 -13.27
CA ALA A 25 -1.77 -20.61 -12.09
C ALA A 25 -1.03 -19.28 -12.24
N PRO A 26 -0.84 -18.51 -11.15
CA PRO A 26 -0.02 -17.32 -11.18
C PRO A 26 1.47 -17.67 -11.39
N PRO A 27 2.27 -16.73 -11.92
CA PRO A 27 3.71 -16.94 -12.07
C PRO A 27 4.41 -17.07 -10.71
N ALA A 28 5.65 -17.57 -10.74
CA ALA A 28 6.47 -17.68 -9.53
C ALA A 28 6.62 -16.31 -8.82
N GLY A 29 6.54 -16.31 -7.48
CA GLY A 29 6.57 -15.09 -6.67
C GLY A 29 5.20 -14.40 -6.50
N TRP A 30 4.14 -14.94 -7.11
CA TRP A 30 2.76 -14.46 -6.92
C TRP A 30 1.93 -15.53 -6.23
N ARG A 31 1.13 -15.13 -5.25
CA ARG A 31 0.24 -16.00 -4.47
C ARG A 31 -1.20 -15.53 -4.58
N VAL A 32 -2.14 -16.47 -4.57
CA VAL A 32 -3.58 -16.16 -4.65
C VAL A 32 -4.04 -15.62 -3.31
N GLU A 33 -4.72 -14.47 -3.30
CA GLU A 33 -5.23 -13.84 -2.08
C GLU A 33 -6.50 -14.55 -1.56
N GLY A 34 -7.25 -15.21 -2.46
CA GLY A 34 -8.45 -15.98 -2.13
C GLY A 34 -9.75 -15.37 -2.64
N PHE A 35 -9.71 -14.18 -3.26
CA PHE A 35 -10.85 -13.58 -3.93
C PHE A 35 -10.88 -13.93 -5.43
N ARG A 36 -12.07 -14.27 -5.95
CA ARG A 36 -12.34 -14.56 -7.36
C ARG A 36 -13.70 -14.00 -7.76
N GLY A 37 -13.82 -13.50 -8.97
CA GLY A 37 -15.06 -12.94 -9.51
C GLY A 37 -14.87 -12.41 -10.92
N SER A 38 -15.79 -11.55 -11.37
CA SER A 38 -15.59 -10.79 -12.60
C SER A 38 -14.41 -9.80 -12.47
N GLU A 39 -14.01 -9.20 -13.59
CA GLU A 39 -13.00 -8.14 -13.59
C GLU A 39 -13.44 -6.97 -12.69
N GLU A 40 -14.72 -6.58 -12.77
CA GLU A 40 -15.26 -5.48 -11.97
C GLU A 40 -15.27 -5.82 -10.47
N GLU A 41 -15.67 -7.05 -10.11
CA GLU A 41 -15.67 -7.51 -8.71
C GLU A 41 -14.26 -7.57 -8.13
N CYS A 42 -13.29 -8.08 -8.90
CA CYS A 42 -11.90 -8.17 -8.46
C CYS A 42 -11.26 -6.78 -8.34
N THR A 43 -11.56 -5.87 -9.26
CA THR A 43 -11.07 -4.48 -9.20
C THR A 43 -11.63 -3.77 -7.97
N ALA A 44 -12.94 -3.86 -7.73
CA ALA A 44 -13.56 -3.29 -6.54
C ALA A 44 -13.03 -3.91 -5.23
N HIS A 45 -12.66 -5.21 -5.25
CA HIS A 45 -12.00 -5.83 -4.12
C HIS A 45 -10.63 -5.21 -3.85
N VAL A 46 -9.79 -5.08 -4.88
CA VAL A 46 -8.44 -4.49 -4.78
C VAL A 46 -8.52 -3.06 -4.28
N ASP A 47 -9.42 -2.23 -4.81
CA ASP A 47 -9.61 -0.84 -4.35
C ASP A 47 -9.95 -0.75 -2.85
N ARG A 48 -10.69 -1.75 -2.33
CA ARG A 48 -11.08 -1.81 -0.92
C ARG A 48 -9.95 -2.31 -0.03
N VAL A 49 -9.19 -3.32 -0.45
CA VAL A 49 -8.14 -3.94 0.37
C VAL A 49 -6.78 -3.26 0.25
N TRP A 50 -6.56 -2.51 -0.83
CA TRP A 50 -5.30 -1.81 -1.11
C TRP A 50 -5.49 -0.30 -1.33
N PRO A 51 -6.03 0.45 -0.34
CA PRO A 51 -6.30 1.88 -0.48
C PRO A 51 -5.01 2.74 -0.52
N ASP A 52 -3.87 2.16 -0.17
CA ASP A 52 -2.56 2.82 -0.18
C ASP A 52 -1.59 2.06 -1.08
N ILE A 53 -1.70 2.35 -2.37
CA ILE A 53 -0.88 1.85 -3.48
C ILE A 53 0.61 2.24 -3.39
N ARG A 54 1.06 2.95 -2.35
CA ARG A 54 2.48 3.28 -2.19
C ARG A 54 3.27 2.00 -1.93
N PRO A 55 4.32 1.71 -2.71
CA PRO A 55 5.20 0.57 -2.46
C PRO A 55 5.75 0.61 -1.03
N LEU A 56 5.85 -0.55 -0.38
CA LEU A 56 6.37 -0.67 1.00
C LEU A 56 7.71 0.05 1.18
N SER A 57 8.59 -0.03 0.18
CA SER A 57 9.89 0.65 0.14
C SER A 57 9.79 2.19 0.19
N LEU A 58 8.77 2.79 -0.43
CA LEU A 58 8.54 4.23 -0.35
C LEU A 58 7.98 4.62 1.03
N ARG A 59 7.11 3.78 1.60
CA ARG A 59 6.55 4.02 2.95
C ARG A 59 7.64 4.00 4.01
N ARG A 60 8.59 3.05 3.95
CA ARG A 60 9.77 3.00 4.84
C ARG A 60 10.61 4.27 4.74
N ARG A 61 10.97 4.70 3.52
CA ARG A 61 11.77 5.92 3.29
C ARG A 61 11.09 7.20 3.79
N LEU A 62 9.76 7.29 3.69
CA LEU A 62 9.01 8.45 4.18
C LEU A 62 8.90 8.45 5.71
N ALA A 63 8.73 7.29 6.35
CA ALA A 63 8.72 7.16 7.81
C ALA A 63 10.08 7.58 8.39
N GLU A 64 11.18 7.04 7.85
CA GLU A 64 12.55 7.38 8.28
C GLU A 64 12.85 8.89 8.14
N ARG A 65 12.27 9.56 7.13
CA ARG A 65 12.42 11.01 6.94
C ARG A 65 11.56 11.84 7.90
N ALA A 66 10.43 11.32 8.36
CA ALA A 66 9.55 12.02 9.30
C ALA A 66 10.14 12.02 10.73
N ASP A 67 10.80 10.94 11.14
CA ASP A 67 11.50 10.85 12.43
C ASP A 67 12.70 11.80 12.55
N GLY A 68 13.24 12.29 11.43
CA GLY A 68 14.31 13.30 11.40
C GLY A 68 13.84 14.76 11.57
N LEU A 69 12.53 15.01 11.61
CA LEU A 69 11.93 16.34 11.76
C LEU A 69 11.20 16.49 13.10
N ALA A 70 11.81 16.02 14.19
CA ALA A 70 11.44 16.54 15.50
C ALA A 70 11.97 17.99 15.60
N PRO A 71 11.12 19.01 15.87
CA PRO A 71 11.61 20.37 15.98
C PRO A 71 12.56 20.46 17.17
N ALA A 72 13.80 20.90 16.93
CA ALA A 72 14.66 21.42 17.97
C ALA A 72 13.86 22.52 18.69
N ALA A 73 13.34 22.19 19.88
CA ALA A 73 12.67 23.13 20.74
C ALA A 73 13.60 24.33 20.89
N ARG A 74 13.17 25.47 20.35
CA ARG A 74 13.85 26.75 20.54
C ARG A 74 13.99 26.94 22.04
N SER A 75 15.23 27.02 22.51
CA SER A 75 15.56 27.43 23.87
C SER A 75 15.08 28.87 24.05
N ALA A 76 13.83 29.04 24.44
CA ALA A 76 13.30 30.30 24.94
C ALA A 76 13.68 30.40 26.42
N ALA A 77 14.78 31.09 26.68
CA ALA A 77 15.06 31.66 27.98
C ALA A 77 15.68 33.05 27.75
N SER A 78 14.82 34.03 27.48
CA SER A 78 15.13 35.42 27.78
C SER A 78 15.02 35.58 29.30
N PRO A 79 16.07 36.02 30.02
CA PRO A 79 15.87 36.53 31.36
C PRO A 79 15.50 38.01 31.24
N ALA A 80 14.24 38.32 31.54
CA ALA A 80 13.89 39.65 32.01
C ALA A 80 14.06 39.65 33.53
N VAL A 81 14.84 40.59 34.07
CA VAL A 81 14.51 41.46 35.24
C VAL A 81 15.76 41.93 36.00
N GLY A 82 15.82 43.23 36.29
CA GLY A 82 16.31 43.75 37.57
C GLY A 82 17.60 44.58 37.54
N GLY A 83 17.46 45.90 37.72
CA GLY A 83 18.56 46.81 38.08
C GLY A 83 18.39 48.21 37.53
#